data_AF-A0A5C6V9H2-F1
#
_entry.id   AF-A0A5C6V9H2-F1
#
_cell.length_a   1.000
_cell.length_b   1.000
_cell.length_c   1.000
_cell.angle_alpha   90.00
_cell.angle_beta   90.00
_cell.angle_gamma   90.00
#
_symmetry.space_group_name_H-M   'P 1'
#
loop_
_entity.id
_entity.type
_entity.pdbx_description
1 polymer ?
#
loop_
_entity_poly.entity_id
_entity_poly.type
_entity_poly.pdbx_seq_one_letter_code
_entity_poly.pdbx_strand_id
1 'polypeptide(L)'
;MRVVRFDADSGDAMRVAAVNGLGIAQILKTTVQRDLYAGRLQIVLPHVPLQSVPVRALHAFGRNLPARARIFIEFIAQHLTLAT
;
A
#
# COMPACT_ATOMS: atom_id res chain seq x y z
N MET A 1 1.15 27.39 14.45
CA MET A 1 1.04 25.91 14.55
C MET A 1 2.32 25.30 13.99
N ARG A 2 3.16 24.69 14.83
CA ARG A 2 4.44 24.11 14.39
C ARG A 2 4.15 22.74 13.78
N VAL A 3 4.32 22.61 12.47
CA VAL A 3 4.19 21.31 11.80
C VAL A 3 5.40 20.48 12.18
N VAL A 4 5.20 19.44 12.99
CA VAL A 4 6.24 18.45 13.26
C VAL A 4 6.33 17.57 12.02
N ARG A 5 7.49 17.57 11.35
CA ARG A 5 7.75 16.74 10.19
C ARG A 5 8.39 15.44 10.65
N PHE A 6 7.63 14.35 10.56
CA PHE A 6 8.14 13.00 10.75
C PHE A 6 8.53 12.43 9.38
N ASP A 7 9.69 11.77 9.32
CA ASP A 7 10.19 11.13 8.11
C ASP A 7 10.57 9.68 8.43
N ALA A 8 10.22 8.78 7.52
CA ALA A 8 10.42 7.35 7.65
C ALA A 8 10.51 6.72 6.26
N ASP A 9 11.40 5.75 6.11
CA ASP A 9 11.58 4.93 4.90
C ASP A 9 10.62 3.73 4.84
N SER A 10 9.76 3.59 5.85
CA SER A 10 8.85 2.47 6.05
C SER A 10 7.40 2.94 6.17
N GLY A 11 6.52 2.37 5.33
CA GLY A 11 5.08 2.59 5.44
C GLY A 11 4.50 2.13 6.77
N ASP A 12 5.09 1.11 7.41
CA ASP A 12 4.66 0.64 8.73
C ASP A 12 4.99 1.64 9.84
N ALA A 13 6.18 2.27 9.78
CA ALA A 13 6.53 3.34 10.72
C ALA A 13 5.59 4.55 10.58
N MET A 14 5.27 4.93 9.33
CA MET A 14 4.27 5.98 9.06
C MET A 14 2.88 5.60 9.59
N ARG A 15 2.47 4.33 9.45
CA ARG A 15 1.19 3.82 9.98
C ARG A 15 1.15 3.92 11.49
N VAL A 16 2.19 3.48 12.19
CA VAL A 16 2.29 3.58 13.66
C VAL A 16 2.21 5.04 14.11
N ALA A 17 2.94 5.94 13.45
CA ALA A 17 2.89 7.37 13.73
C ALA A 17 1.47 7.96 13.57
N ALA A 18 0.78 7.63 12.48
CA ALA A 18 -0.58 8.11 12.21
C ALA A 18 -1.59 7.57 13.24
N VAL A 19 -1.54 6.28 13.57
CA VAL A 19 -2.43 5.66 14.57
C VAL A 19 -2.24 6.28 15.96
N ASN A 20 -1.02 6.73 16.29
CA ASN A 20 -0.72 7.41 17.55
C ASN A 20 -0.95 8.93 17.50
N GLY A 21 -1.55 9.46 16.44
CA GLY A 21 -1.96 10.86 16.37
C GLY A 21 -0.84 11.85 16.05
N LEU A 22 0.30 11.41 15.49
CA LEU A 22 1.39 12.30 15.11
C LEU A 22 1.01 13.28 13.98
N GLY A 23 0.02 12.91 13.15
CA GLY A 23 -0.49 13.76 12.09
C GLY A 23 -1.15 12.99 10.95
N ILE A 24 -1.15 13.58 9.76
CA ILE A 24 -1.67 13.00 8.52
C ILE A 24 -0.54 12.28 7.78
N ALA A 25 -0.81 11.08 7.27
CA ALA A 25 0.16 10.29 6.51
C ALA A 25 -0.41 9.85 5.16
N GLN A 26 0.43 9.85 4.12
CA GLN A 26 0.13 9.30 2.80
C GLN A 26 0.72 7.89 2.69
N ILE A 27 -0.12 6.86 2.81
CA ILE A 27 0.30 5.45 2.88
C ILE A 27 -0.57 4.63 1.93
N LEU A 28 -0.05 3.52 1.40
CA LEU A 28 -0.86 2.57 0.62
C LEU A 28 -2.07 2.11 1.43
N LYS A 29 -3.25 2.24 0.83
CA LYS A 29 -4.54 1.91 1.46
C LYS A 29 -4.57 0.47 2.00
N THR A 30 -3.99 -0.47 1.25
CA THR A 30 -3.91 -1.89 1.64
C THR A 30 -3.19 -2.10 2.98
N THR A 31 -2.16 -1.30 3.29
CA THR A 31 -1.40 -1.38 4.55
C THR A 31 -2.21 -0.91 5.76
N VAL A 32 -3.15 0.02 5.57
CA VAL A 32 -3.94 0.64 6.65
C VAL A 32 -5.41 0.22 6.65
N GLN A 33 -5.82 -0.69 5.75
CA GLN A 33 -7.20 -1.09 5.57
C GLN A 33 -7.86 -1.57 6.87
N ARG A 34 -7.11 -2.33 7.70
CA ARG A 34 -7.59 -2.82 9.00
C ARG A 34 -7.79 -1.69 10.02
N ASP A 35 -6.98 -0.66 9.99
CA ASP A 35 -7.11 0.49 10.90
C ASP A 35 -8.26 1.40 10.49
N LEU A 36 -8.48 1.56 9.18
CA LEU A 36 -9.66 2.24 8.65
C LEU A 36 -10.94 1.51 9.07
N TYR A 37 -11.00 0.19 8.89
CA TYR A 37 -12.17 -0.60 9.33
C TYR A 37 -12.40 -0.56 10.84
N ALA A 38 -11.32 -0.54 11.64
CA ALA A 38 -11.42 -0.44 13.09
C ALA A 38 -11.66 0.98 13.60
N GLY A 39 -11.78 1.98 12.73
CA GLY A 39 -11.97 3.39 13.11
C GLY A 39 -10.76 4.04 13.79
N ARG A 40 -9.58 3.39 13.77
CA ARG A 40 -8.33 3.96 14.30
C ARG A 40 -7.74 5.02 13.37
N LEU A 41 -8.02 4.92 12.07
CA LEU A 41 -7.65 5.91 11.07
C LEU A 41 -8.91 6.35 10.30
N GLN A 42 -8.85 7.54 9.73
CA GLN A 42 -9.88 8.07 8.84
C GLN A 42 -9.27 8.71 7.60
N ILE A 43 -10.01 8.69 6.48
CA ILE A 43 -9.60 9.36 5.25
C ILE A 43 -9.93 10.84 5.36
N VAL A 44 -8.90 11.68 5.32
CA VAL A 44 -9.04 13.14 5.52
C VAL A 44 -9.32 13.93 4.24
N LEU A 45 -9.00 13.37 3.06
CA LEU A 45 -9.21 14.00 1.74
C LEU A 45 -9.90 13.04 0.77
N PRO A 46 -11.18 12.67 1.01
CA PRO A 46 -11.87 11.64 0.21
C PRO A 46 -12.09 12.02 -1.26
N HIS A 47 -12.07 13.32 -1.59
CA HIS A 47 -12.27 13.83 -2.95
C HIS A 47 -10.99 14.08 -3.73
N VAL A 48 -9.83 13.85 -3.11
CA VAL A 48 -8.51 14.03 -3.74
C VAL A 48 -7.76 12.69 -3.67
N PRO A 49 -8.11 11.73 -4.56
CA PRO A 49 -7.50 10.41 -4.52
C PRO A 49 -6.02 10.50 -4.90
N LEU A 50 -5.22 9.66 -4.25
CA LEU A 50 -3.82 9.47 -4.62
C LEU A 50 -3.74 8.75 -5.98
N GLN A 51 -2.65 8.99 -6.70
CA GLN A 51 -2.35 8.24 -7.91
C GLN A 51 -2.19 6.76 -7.58
N SER A 52 -2.80 5.89 -8.40
CA SER A 52 -2.65 4.45 -8.26
C SER A 52 -1.21 4.04 -8.55
N VAL A 53 -0.66 3.18 -7.69
CA VAL A 53 0.70 2.66 -7.84
C VAL A 53 0.60 1.28 -8.50
N PRO A 54 1.09 1.11 -9.74
CA PRO A 54 0.99 -0.16 -10.45
C PRO A 54 1.90 -1.21 -9.79
N VAL A 55 1.33 -2.35 -9.42
CA VAL A 55 2.08 -3.51 -8.95
C VAL A 55 2.55 -4.32 -10.16
N ARG A 56 3.85 -4.63 -10.22
CA ARG A 56 4.46 -5.39 -11.32
C ARG A 56 5.24 -6.58 -10.78
N ALA A 57 5.05 -7.75 -11.37
CA ALA A 57 5.89 -8.91 -11.11
C ALA A 57 7.16 -8.84 -11.97
N LEU A 58 8.34 -8.84 -11.34
CA LEU A 58 9.63 -8.86 -12.01
C LEU A 58 10.27 -10.24 -11.85
N HIS A 59 10.83 -10.78 -12.94
CA HIS A 59 11.47 -12.09 -12.95
C HIS A 59 12.74 -12.12 -13.82
N ALA A 60 13.68 -13.01 -13.50
CA ALA A 60 14.98 -13.10 -14.18
C ALA A 60 15.03 -14.09 -15.36
N PHE A 61 13.91 -14.75 -15.72
CA PHE A 61 13.88 -15.80 -16.75
C PHE A 61 14.05 -15.32 -18.21
N GLY A 62 14.35 -14.05 -18.43
CA GLY A 62 14.45 -13.48 -19.78
C GLY A 62 13.14 -13.64 -20.56
N ARG A 63 13.24 -14.04 -21.83
CA ARG A 63 12.07 -14.25 -22.71
C ARG A 63 11.33 -15.57 -22.43
N ASN A 64 11.98 -16.56 -21.83
CA ASN A 64 11.44 -17.90 -21.65
C ASN A 64 11.00 -18.10 -20.19
N LEU A 65 9.78 -17.65 -19.86
CA LEU A 65 9.20 -17.83 -18.54
C LEU A 65 8.77 -19.31 -18.33
N PRO A 66 9.33 -20.03 -17.34
CA PRO A 66 8.92 -21.41 -17.06
C PRO A 66 7.44 -21.48 -16.66
N ALA A 67 6.74 -22.56 -17.07
CA ALA A 67 5.31 -22.73 -16.82
C ALA A 67 4.92 -22.56 -15.34
N ARG A 68 5.73 -23.09 -14.41
CA ARG A 68 5.53 -22.94 -12.96
C ARG A 68 5.56 -21.47 -12.50
N ALA A 69 6.45 -20.66 -13.05
CA ALA A 69 6.58 -19.25 -12.70
C ALA A 69 5.42 -18.45 -13.27
N ARG A 70 4.99 -18.76 -14.50
CA ARG A 70 3.78 -18.20 -15.10
C ARG A 70 2.54 -18.47 -14.26
N ILE A 71 2.29 -19.74 -13.90
CA ILE A 71 1.15 -20.13 -13.07
C ILE A 71 1.18 -19.43 -11.70
N PHE A 72 2.36 -19.30 -11.09
CA PHE A 72 2.50 -18.58 -9.83
C PHE A 72 2.20 -17.08 -9.97
N ILE A 73 2.73 -16.42 -11.00
CA ILE A 73 2.45 -15.00 -11.26
C ILE A 73 0.96 -14.79 -11.55
N GLU A 74 0.33 -15.66 -12.34
CA GLU A 74 -1.11 -15.63 -12.61
C GLU A 74 -1.93 -15.80 -11.33
N PHE A 75 -1.58 -16.77 -10.49
CA PHE A 75 -2.22 -16.96 -9.18
C PHE A 75 -2.10 -15.71 -8.32
N ILE A 76 -0.89 -15.15 -8.18
CA ILE A 76 -0.66 -13.93 -7.39
C ILE A 76 -1.43 -12.75 -7.99
N ALA A 77 -1.46 -12.58 -9.31
CA ALA A 77 -2.20 -11.51 -9.96
C ALA A 77 -3.70 -11.59 -9.65
N GLN A 78 -4.30 -12.79 -9.69
CA GLN A 78 -5.71 -13.01 -9.33
C GLN A 78 -6.02 -12.64 -7.87
N HIS A 79 -5.08 -12.89 -6.95
CA HIS A 79 -5.26 -12.60 -5.52
C HIS A 79 -4.83 -11.18 -5.12
N LEU A 80 -4.00 -10.52 -5.93
CA LEU A 80 -3.59 -9.12 -5.76
C LEU A 80 -4.54 -8.12 -6.40
N THR A 81 -5.49 -8.55 -7.25
CA THR A 81 -6.66 -7.75 -7.65
C THR A 81 -7.56 -7.46 -6.44
N LEU A 82 -7.03 -6.73 -5.48
CA LEU A 82 -7.71 -6.19 -4.33
C LEU A 82 -8.29 -4.85 -4.74
N ALA A 83 -9.59 -4.90 -5.05
CA ALA A 83 -10.56 -3.81 -4.95
C ALA A 83 -10.18 -2.49 -5.65
N THR A 84 -10.75 -2.32 -6.85
CA THR A 84 -11.20 -1.00 -7.34
C THR A 84 -11.98 -0.27 -6.25
#